data_AF-A0A3D3DCG7-F1
#
_entry.id   AF-A0A3D3DCG7-F1
#
_cell.length_a   1.000
_cell.length_b   1.000
_cell.length_c   1.000
_cell.angle_alpha   90.00
_cell.angle_beta   90.00
_cell.angle_gamma   90.00
#
_symmetry.space_group_name_H-M   'P 1'
#
loop_
_entity.id
_entity.type
_entity.pdbx_description
1 polymer ?
#
loop_
_entity_poly.entity_id
_entity_poly.type
_entity_poly.pdbx_seq_one_letter_code
_entity_poly.pdbx_strand_id
1 'polypeptide(L)' 'DPYKHEAVMRIDTDKYSEDTVIEEFQKGYYIKSKVLRPAMVKVAVSSNEKKNTHKE' A
#
# COMPACT_ATOMS: atom_id res chain seq x y z
N ASP A 1 0.50 8.23 1.70
CA ASP A 1 -0.15 9.19 0.77
C ASP A 1 -0.57 8.46 -0.49
N PRO A 2 -1.87 8.13 -0.64
CA PRO A 2 -2.41 7.40 -1.79
C PRO A 2 -2.18 8.10 -3.14
N TYR A 3 -2.00 9.43 -3.17
CA TYR A 3 -1.71 10.14 -4.42
C TYR A 3 -0.29 9.85 -4.95
N LYS A 4 0.62 9.44 -4.06
CA LYS A 4 2.02 9.14 -4.39
C LYS A 4 2.34 7.65 -4.30
N HIS A 5 1.47 6.85 -3.70
CA HIS A 5 1.70 5.44 -3.44
C HIS A 5 0.48 4.63 -3.87
N GLU A 6 0.73 3.62 -4.68
CA GLU A 6 -0.25 2.67 -5.18
C GLU A 6 -0.03 1.33 -4.47
N ALA A 7 -1.00 0.93 -3.66
CA ALA A 7 -0.94 -0.33 -2.91
C ALA A 7 -1.32 -1.50 -3.83
N VAL A 8 -0.31 -2.14 -4.41
CA VAL A 8 -0.48 -3.26 -5.35
C VAL A 8 -0.58 -4.62 -4.65
N MET A 9 -0.15 -4.69 -3.39
CA MET A 9 -0.15 -5.93 -2.61
C MET A 9 -0.50 -5.65 -1.16
N ARG A 10 -1.27 -6.55 -0.56
CA ARG A 10 -1.67 -6.52 0.83
C ARG A 10 -1.19 -7.80 1.51
N ILE A 11 -0.54 -7.69 2.67
CA ILE A 11 -0.16 -8.87 3.45
C ILE A 11 -0.75 -8.81 4.85
N ASP A 12 -1.11 -9.98 5.37
CA ASP A 12 -1.52 -10.11 6.77
C ASP A 12 -0.30 -10.10 7.66
N THR A 13 -0.30 -9.17 8.59
CA THR A 13 0.74 -9.11 9.59
C THR A 13 0.24 -8.47 10.86
N ASP A 14 0.66 -9.03 11.98
CA ASP A 14 0.51 -8.51 13.33
C ASP A 14 1.68 -7.60 13.74
N LYS A 15 2.74 -7.55 12.92
CA LYS A 15 3.95 -6.78 13.20
C LYS A 15 3.83 -5.30 12.87
N TYR A 16 2.97 -4.97 11.91
CA TYR A 16 2.79 -3.62 11.40
C TYR A 16 1.32 -3.22 11.53
N SER A 17 1.09 -1.93 11.79
CA SER A 17 -0.26 -1.36 11.79
C SER A 17 -0.92 -1.47 10.43
N GLU A 18 -2.24 -1.40 10.41
CA GLU A 18 -3.02 -1.32 9.19
C GLU A 18 -2.60 -0.15 8.29
N ASP A 19 -2.74 -0.33 6.99
CA ASP A 19 -2.37 0.62 5.93
C ASP A 19 -0.91 1.10 5.97
N THR A 20 -0.06 0.37 6.70
CA THR A 20 1.36 0.69 6.80
C THR A 20 2.11 0.11 5.62
N VAL A 21 2.90 0.94 4.95
CA VAL A 21 3.79 0.49 3.87
C VAL A 21 4.90 -0.38 4.48
N ILE A 22 4.94 -1.64 4.07
CA ILE A 22 5.94 -2.61 4.52
C ILE A 22 7.15 -2.58 3.59
N GLU A 23 6.89 -2.50 2.28
CA GLU A 23 7.94 -2.61 1.27
C GLU A 23 7.56 -1.83 0.02
N GLU A 24 8.53 -1.12 -0.56
CA GLU A 24 8.40 -0.53 -1.88
C GLU A 24 8.88 -1.52 -2.94
N PHE A 25 7.95 -2.05 -3.75
CA PHE A 25 8.29 -2.88 -4.89
C PHE A 25 8.91 -2.08 -6.02
N GLN A 26 8.46 -0.83 -6.19
CA GLN A 26 8.97 0.04 -7.22
C GLN A 26 8.90 1.50 -6.81
N LYS A 27 10.02 2.20 -7.01
CA LYS A 27 10.12 3.62 -6.72
C LYS A 27 9.17 4.42 -7.61
N GLY A 28 8.45 5.33 -6.99
CA GLY A 28 7.68 6.37 -7.66
C GLY A 28 8.56 7.55 -8.07
N TYR A 29 8.10 8.32 -9.04
CA TYR A 29 8.79 9.53 -9.49
C TYR A 29 7.82 10.71 -9.51
N TYR A 30 8.29 11.84 -9.02
CA TYR A 30 7.57 13.11 -9.01
C TYR A 30 8.49 14.23 -9.47
N ILE A 31 7.94 15.15 -10.25
CA ILE A 31 8.64 16.36 -10.68
C ILE A 31 7.93 17.57 -10.09
N LYS A 32 8.64 18.32 -9.26
CA LYS A 32 8.07 19.42 -8.46
C LYS A 32 6.88 18.90 -7.65
N SER A 33 5.66 19.30 -8.01
CA SER A 33 4.41 18.89 -7.35
C SER A 33 3.57 17.90 -8.19
N LYS A 34 4.07 17.46 -9.36
CA LYS A 34 3.35 16.55 -10.25
C LYS A 34 3.89 15.13 -10.09
N VAL A 35 3.01 14.20 -9.75
CA VAL A 35 3.32 12.76 -9.77
C VAL A 35 3.41 12.32 -11.22
N LEU A 36 4.57 11.82 -11.64
CA LEU A 36 4.75 11.20 -12.95
C LEU A 36 4.34 9.73 -12.89
N ARG A 37 4.65 9.11 -11.75
CA ARG A 37 4.29 7.73 -11.47
C ARG A 37 4.27 7.48 -9.96
N PRO A 38 3.20 6.89 -9.40
CA PRO A 38 3.17 6.52 -7.99
C PRO A 38 4.16 5.38 -7.70
N ALA A 39 4.63 5.33 -6.45
CA ALA A 39 5.41 4.21 -5.96
C ALA A 39 4.50 2.99 -5.78
N MET A 40 4.94 1.82 -6.23
CA MET A 40 4.21 0.59 -6.00
C MET A 40 4.63 0.00 -4.66
N VAL A 41 3.68 -0.15 -3.76
CA VAL A 41 3.95 -0.54 -2.38
C VAL A 41 3.16 -1.76 -1.96
N LYS A 42 3.75 -2.51 -1.03
CA LYS A 42 3.10 -3.54 -0.23
C LYS A 42 2.62 -2.91 1.06
N VAL A 43 1.35 -3.08 1.40
CA VAL A 43 0.78 -2.58 2.66
C VAL A 43 0.40 -3.72 3.60
N ALA A 44 0.50 -3.42 4.89
CA ALA A 44 0.03 -4.28 5.96
C ALA A 44 -1.48 -4.19 6.10
N VAL A 45 -2.11 -5.34 6.24
CA VAL A 45 -3.49 -5.46 6.70
C VAL A 45 -3.43 -6.11 8.07
N SER A 46 -4.07 -5.48 9.05
CA SER A 46 -4.14 -6.06 10.37
C SER A 46 -5.02 -7.30 10.31
N SER A 47 -4.59 -8.39 10.95
CA SER A 47 -5.31 -9.68 10.95
C SER A 47 -6.74 -9.59 11.51
N ASN A 48 -7.13 -8.43 12.06
CA ASN A 48 -8.40 -8.19 12.71
C ASN A 48 -9.52 -7.78 11.73
N GLU A 49 -9.20 -7.34 10.50
CA GLU A 49 -10.19 -6.84 9.53
C GLU A 49 -10.56 -7.83 8.40
N LYS A 50 -9.93 -9.02 8.35
CA LYS A 50 -10.14 -10.00 7.27
C LYS A 50 -11.42 -10.83 7.34
N LYS A 51 -12.59 -10.17 7.28
CA LYS A 51 -13.86 -10.84 6.96
C LYS A 51 -14.64 -10.29 5.76
N ASN A 52 -14.23 -9.20 5.10
CA ASN A 52 -15.14 -8.49 4.19
C ASN A 52 -14.67 -8.17 2.75
N THR A 53 -13.70 -8.86 2.13
CA THR A 53 -13.31 -8.45 0.75
C THR A 53 -12.94 -9.56 -0.24
N HIS A 54 -13.62 -10.70 -0.17
CA HIS A 54 -13.74 -11.59 -1.34
C HIS A 54 -15.22 -11.91 -1.55
N LYS A 55 -15.96 -10.98 -2.14
CA LYS A 55 -17.29 -11.25 -2.69
C LYS A 55 -17.58 -10.27 -3.83
N GLU A 56 -17.16 -10.65 -5.02
CA GLU A 56 -17.93 -10.53 -6.27
C GLU A 56 -17.40 -11.57 -7.26
#